data_AF-A0A971UHI1-F1
#
_entry.id   AF-A0A971UHI1-F1
#
_cell.length_a   1.000
_cell.length_b   1.000
_cell.length_c   1.000
_cell.angle_alpha   90.00
_cell.angle_beta   90.00
_cell.angle_gamma   90.00
#
_symmetry.space_group_name_H-M   'P 1'
#
loop_
_entity.id
_entity.type
_entity.pdbx_description
1 polymer ?
#
loop_
_entity_poly.entity_id
_entity_poly.type
_entity_poly.pdbx_seq_one_letter_code
_entity_poly.pdbx_strand_id
1 'polypeptide(L)'
;MMDAQSAVDLAREALTTALVVGAPVLLVGVVVGLLIGLLQALTQVQDQTVSFVPKIVTMALTLVICLPWLIQRMVAYSEDLITNIPRLILGG
;
A
#
# COMPACT_ATOMS: atom_id res chain seq x y z
N MET A 1 12.91 26.70 12.17
CA MET A 1 14.08 25.79 12.03
C MET A 1 13.54 24.38 11.95
N MET A 2 14.03 23.52 11.06
CA MET A 2 13.66 22.10 11.07
C MET A 2 14.21 21.47 12.35
N ASP A 3 13.40 21.40 13.38
CA ASP A 3 13.75 20.74 14.63
C ASP A 3 13.54 19.22 14.48
N ALA A 4 14.22 18.43 15.31
CA ALA A 4 14.14 16.98 15.26
C ALA A 4 12.69 16.46 15.34
N GLN A 5 11.82 17.18 16.07
CA GLN A 5 10.41 16.84 16.23
C GLN A 5 9.63 16.96 14.91
N SER A 6 9.86 18.02 14.12
CA SER A 6 9.20 18.21 12.82
C SER A 6 9.61 17.14 11.81
N ALA A 7 10.87 16.68 11.86
CA ALA A 7 11.34 15.59 11.02
C ALA A 7 10.67 14.25 11.39
N VAL A 8 10.44 14.00 12.69
CA VAL A 8 9.74 12.80 13.17
C VAL A 8 8.27 12.80 12.77
N ASP A 9 7.58 13.94 12.87
CA ASP A 9 6.18 14.05 12.45
C ASP A 9 6.02 13.84 10.93
N LEU A 10 6.92 14.40 10.13
CA LEU A 10 6.95 14.17 8.68
C LEU A 10 7.16 12.70 8.33
N ALA A 11 8.08 12.02 9.03
CA ALA A 11 8.34 10.59 8.84
C ALA A 11 7.13 9.74 9.25
N ARG A 12 6.44 10.10 10.34
CA ARG A 12 5.20 9.45 10.77
C ARG A 12 4.12 9.58 9.70
N GLU A 13 3.93 10.78 9.16
CA GLU A 13 2.92 11.03 8.13
C GLU A 13 3.22 10.27 6.83
N ALA A 14 4.50 10.23 6.42
CA ALA A 14 4.96 9.42 5.30
C ALA A 14 4.65 7.93 5.50
N LEU A 15 4.96 7.38 6.68
CA LEU A 15 4.71 5.98 7.01
C LEU A 15 3.21 5.67 7.05
N THR A 16 2.40 6.52 7.67
CA THR A 16 0.94 6.32 7.70
C THR A 16 0.32 6.36 6.30
N THR A 17 0.77 7.28 5.45
CA THR A 17 0.34 7.36 4.05
C THR A 17 0.72 6.10 3.29
N ALA A 18 1.98 5.63 3.43
CA ALA A 18 2.43 4.38 2.80
C ALA A 18 1.61 3.17 3.26
N LEU A 19 1.26 3.12 4.55
CA LEU A 19 0.47 2.03 5.14
C LEU A 19 -0.97 2.04 4.62
N VAL A 20 -1.60 3.22 4.51
CA VAL A 20 -2.94 3.38 3.91
C VAL A 20 -2.94 2.99 2.44
N VAL A 21 -1.94 3.45 1.68
CA VAL A 21 -1.77 3.11 0.25
C VAL A 21 -1.57 1.61 0.06
N GLY A 22 -0.77 0.96 0.91
CA GLY A 22 -0.54 -0.49 0.87
C GLY A 22 -1.69 -1.35 1.41
N ALA A 23 -2.52 -0.81 2.31
CA ALA A 23 -3.58 -1.54 3.00
C ALA A 23 -4.53 -2.33 2.07
N PRO A 24 -5.11 -1.76 0.98
CA PRO A 24 -6.04 -2.51 0.13
C PRO A 24 -5.38 -3.68 -0.58
N VAL A 25 -4.15 -3.50 -1.09
CA VAL A 25 -3.41 -4.56 -1.78
C VAL A 25 -3.03 -5.68 -0.80
N LEU A 26 -2.62 -5.32 0.42
CA LEU A 26 -2.29 -6.29 1.47
C LEU A 26 -3.53 -7.08 1.92
N LEU A 27 -4.67 -6.40 2.17
CA LEU A 27 -5.92 -7.04 2.58
C LEU A 27 -6.38 -8.08 1.56
N VAL A 28 -6.42 -7.70 0.28
CA VAL A 28 -6.82 -8.63 -0.77
C VAL A 28 -5.80 -9.75 -0.93
N GLY A 29 -4.51 -9.44 -0.82
CA GLY A 29 -3.45 -10.44 -0.85
C GLY A 29 -3.59 -11.51 0.24
N VAL A 30 -3.94 -11.11 1.46
CA VAL A 30 -4.19 -12.01 2.58
C VAL A 30 -5.42 -12.87 2.33
N VAL A 31 -6.55 -12.27 1.96
CA VAL A 31 -7.82 -12.99 1.72
C VAL A 31 -7.66 -14.01 0.60
N VAL A 32 -7.08 -13.59 -0.53
CA VAL A 32 -6.90 -14.45 -1.70
C VAL A 32 -5.85 -15.52 -1.44
N GLY A 33 -4.74 -15.17 -0.78
CA GLY A 33 -3.72 -16.13 -0.38
C GLY A 33 -4.28 -17.22 0.54
N LEU A 34 -5.15 -16.84 1.49
CA LEU A 34 -5.82 -17.77 2.36
C LEU A 34 -6.80 -18.67 1.61
N LEU A 35 -7.64 -18.11 0.73
CA LEU A 35 -8.60 -18.86 -0.07
C LEU A 35 -7.91 -19.88 -0.98
N ILE A 36 -6.87 -19.46 -1.71
CA ILE A 36 -6.12 -20.35 -2.59
C ILE A 36 -5.38 -21.43 -1.78
N GLY A 37 -4.78 -21.06 -0.65
CA GLY A 37 -4.12 -22.03 0.24
C GLY A 37 -5.09 -23.08 0.80
N LEU A 38 -6.31 -22.66 1.14
CA LEU A 38 -7.36 -23.59 1.57
C LEU A 38 -7.80 -24.52 0.44
N LEU A 39 -8.03 -24.00 -0.76
CA LEU A 39 -8.38 -24.82 -1.92
C LEU A 39 -7.28 -25.83 -2.25
N GLN A 40 -6.02 -25.40 -2.17
CA GLN A 40 -4.85 -26.26 -2.37
C GLN A 40 -4.80 -27.40 -1.33
N ALA A 41 -5.08 -27.09 -0.06
CA ALA A 41 -5.12 -28.09 1.00
C ALA A 41 -6.30 -29.08 0.83
N LEU A 42 -7.47 -28.60 0.40
CA LEU A 42 -8.68 -29.42 0.23
C LEU A 42 -8.60 -30.38 -0.96
N THR A 43 -7.96 -29.99 -2.07
CA THR A 43 -7.84 -30.84 -3.27
C THR A 43 -6.59 -31.71 -3.31
N GLN A 44 -5.71 -31.62 -2.31
CA GLN A 44 -4.42 -32.33 -2.25
C GLN A 44 -3.49 -32.09 -3.46
N VAL A 45 -3.73 -31.04 -4.26
CA VAL A 45 -2.87 -30.67 -5.38
C VAL A 45 -1.69 -29.88 -4.84
N GLN A 46 -0.53 -30.53 -4.67
CA GLN A 46 0.72 -29.89 -4.25
C GLN A 46 1.50 -29.24 -5.40
N ASP A 47 0.91 -29.13 -6.59
CA ASP A 47 1.55 -28.48 -7.73
C ASP A 47 1.58 -26.95 -7.53
N GLN A 48 2.76 -26.43 -7.21
CA GLN A 48 2.93 -25.00 -6.89
C GLN A 48 2.57 -24.08 -8.06
N THR A 49 2.61 -24.59 -9.29
CA THR A 49 2.30 -23.82 -10.51
C THR A 49 0.82 -23.45 -10.59
N VAL A 50 -0.07 -24.33 -10.12
CA VAL A 50 -1.53 -24.17 -10.20
C VAL A 50 -2.04 -23.12 -9.21
N SER A 51 -1.41 -22.97 -8.04
CA SER A 51 -1.76 -21.94 -7.07
C SER A 51 -1.14 -20.57 -7.39
N PHE A 52 -0.06 -20.55 -8.18
CA PHE A 52 0.66 -19.32 -8.52
C PHE A 52 -0.10 -18.43 -9.50
N VAL A 53 -0.70 -19.02 -10.55
CA VAL A 53 -1.39 -18.27 -11.60
C VAL A 53 -2.62 -17.51 -11.07
N PRO A 54 -3.57 -18.14 -10.35
CA PRO A 54 -4.75 -17.42 -9.83
C PRO A 54 -4.36 -16.32 -8.85
N LYS A 55 -3.30 -16.54 -8.05
CA LYS A 55 -2.80 -15.58 -7.08
C LYS A 55 -2.25 -14.32 -7.76
N ILE A 56 -1.42 -14.48 -8.79
CA ILE A 56 -0.87 -13.35 -9.56
C ILE A 56 -1.99 -12.58 -10.27
N VAL A 57 -2.90 -13.28 -10.96
CA VAL A 57 -4.00 -12.63 -11.68
C VAL A 57 -4.86 -11.80 -10.72
N THR A 58 -5.16 -12.34 -9.54
CA THR A 58 -5.97 -11.62 -8.55
C THR A 58 -5.24 -10.41 -7.96
N MET A 59 -3.94 -10.53 -7.66
CA MET A 59 -3.14 -9.40 -7.20
C MET A 59 -3.01 -8.30 -8.27
N ALA A 60 -2.80 -8.69 -9.53
CA ALA A 60 -2.73 -7.75 -10.64
C ALA A 60 -4.06 -7.01 -10.85
N LEU A 61 -5.19 -7.73 -10.83
CA LEU A 61 -6.52 -7.12 -10.92
C LEU A 61 -6.77 -6.14 -9.78
N THR A 62 -6.42 -6.53 -8.55
CA THR A 62 -6.57 -5.66 -7.38
C THR A 62 -5.75 -4.40 -7.52
N LEU A 63 -4.50 -4.52 -7.98
CA LEU A 63 -3.61 -3.38 -8.21
C LEU A 63 -4.21 -2.43 -9.25
N VAL A 64 -4.72 -2.95 -10.37
CA VAL A 64 -5.34 -2.15 -11.43
C VAL A 64 -6.59 -1.42 -10.94
N ILE A 65 -7.43 -2.10 -10.16
CA ILE A 65 -8.64 -1.49 -9.58
C ILE A 65 -8.28 -0.40 -8.56
N CYS A 66 -7.27 -0.65 -7.73
CA CYS A 66 -6.82 0.33 -6.73
C CYS A 66 -5.96 1.44 -7.33
N LEU A 67 -5.46 1.29 -8.56
CA LEU A 67 -4.54 2.21 -9.21
C LEU A 67 -4.98 3.69 -9.20
N PRO A 68 -6.22 4.05 -9.61
CA PRO A 68 -6.66 5.45 -9.55
C PRO A 68 -6.64 6.01 -8.11
N TRP A 69 -7.02 5.20 -7.14
CA TRP A 69 -7.05 5.59 -5.73
C TRP A 69 -5.63 5.75 -5.14
N LEU A 70 -4.70 4.84 -5.49
CA LEU A 70 -3.30 4.92 -5.10
C LEU A 70 -2.67 6.23 -5.60
N ILE A 71 -2.92 6.57 -6.87
CA ILE A 71 -2.41 7.79 -7.49
C ILE A 71 -3.02 9.03 -6.80
N GLN A 72 -4.33 9.07 -6.57
CA GLN A 72 -4.97 10.18 -5.85
C GLN A 72 -4.34 10.41 -4.47
N ARG A 73 -4.04 9.34 -3.73
CA ARG A 73 -3.45 9.45 -2.39
C ARG A 73 -1.99 9.93 -2.44
N MET A 74 -1.21 9.44 -3.39
CA MET A 74 0.16 9.88 -3.63
C MET A 74 0.23 11.35 -4.03
N VAL A 75 -0.67 11.79 -4.92
CA VAL A 75 -0.75 13.20 -5.36
C VAL A 75 -1.17 14.09 -4.21
N ALA A 76 -2.21 13.73 -3.45
CA ALA A 76 -2.67 14.50 -2.29
C ALA A 76 -1.57 14.68 -1.23
N TYR A 77 -0.82 13.62 -0.92
CA TYR A 77 0.32 13.70 -0.01
C TYR A 77 1.45 14.57 -0.57
N SER A 78 1.75 14.47 -1.86
CA SER A 78 2.79 15.29 -2.49
C SER A 78 2.42 16.78 -2.50
N GLU A 79 1.16 17.10 -2.76
CA GLU A 79 0.64 18.47 -2.76
C GLU A 79 0.70 19.07 -1.35
N ASP A 80 0.29 18.30 -0.33
CA ASP A 80 0.35 18.73 1.06
C ASP A 80 1.80 18.94 1.53
N LEU A 81 2.72 18.02 1.17
CA LEU A 81 4.14 18.18 1.42
C LEU A 81 4.70 19.47 0.79
N ILE A 82 4.46 19.69 -0.51
CA ILE A 82 5.00 20.85 -1.23
C ILE A 82 4.45 22.16 -0.65
N THR A 83 3.18 22.16 -0.23
CA THR A 83 2.54 23.34 0.36
C THR A 83 3.03 23.62 1.78
N ASN A 84 3.35 22.58 2.55
CA ASN A 84 3.83 22.71 3.93
C ASN A 84 5.36 22.88 4.04
N ILE A 85 6.15 22.52 3.02
CA ILE A 85 7.60 22.72 2.98
C ILE A 85 8.00 24.19 3.22
N PRO A 86 7.43 25.21 2.54
CA PRO A 86 7.75 26.61 2.81
C PRO A 86 7.52 26.99 4.27
N ARG A 87 6.48 26.42 4.90
CA ARG A 87 6.11 26.66 6.30
C ARG A 87 7.10 26.03 7.28
N LEU A 88 7.64 24.86 6.93
CA LEU A 88 8.69 24.17 7.70
C LEU A 88 10.05 24.89 7.64
N ILE A 89 10.34 25.56 6.51
CA ILE A 89 11.62 26.26 6.30
C ILE A 89 11.58 27.69 6.84
N LEU A 90 10.50 28.45 6.57
CA LEU A 90 10.39 29.88 6.94
C LEU A 90 10.18 30.11 8.45
N GLY A 91 9.79 29.07 9.20
CA GLY A 91 9.51 29.18 10.62
C GLY A 91 8.19 29.90 10.86
N GLY A 92 7.30 29.25 11.61
CA GLY A 92 6.45 30.00 12.54
C GLY A 92 7.31 30.59 13.64
#